data_AF-A0A7S2FI84-F1
#
_entry.id   AF-A0A7S2FI84-F1
#
_cell.length_a   1.000
_cell.length_b   1.000
_cell.length_c   1.000
_cell.angle_alpha   90.00
_cell.angle_beta   90.00
_cell.angle_gamma   90.00
#
_symmetry.space_group_name_H-M   'P 1'
#
loop_
_entity.id
_entity.type
_entity.pdbx_description
1 polymer ?
#
loop_
_entity_poly.entity_id
_entity_poly.type
_entity_poly.pdbx_seq_one_letter_code
_entity_poly.pdbx_strand_id
1 'polypeptide(L)'
;MPNERGSDVSGEPSLSLRHGIKPGEACVREVAAFILDTGGFAGVPVTGMVECSHSKFMYHDRRIVPKIGSLQTFVPNIGPAEDFSSRRFSISEVHKIAILDMRLLNCDRNGANLLVRQREKKVKEKG
;
A
#
# COMPACT_ATOMS: atom_id res chain seq x y z
N MET A 1 22.27 23.07 46.02
CA MET A 1 22.74 23.30 44.64
C MET A 1 22.13 22.24 43.73
N PRO A 2 21.11 22.54 42.92
CA PRO A 2 20.69 21.67 41.83
C PRO A 2 21.60 21.91 40.62
N ASN A 3 21.98 20.85 39.91
CA ASN A 3 22.86 20.89 38.74
C ASN A 3 22.00 21.07 37.48
N GLU A 4 22.16 22.21 36.82
CA GLU A 4 21.62 22.50 35.50
C GLU A 4 22.41 21.75 34.43
N ARG A 5 21.73 20.90 33.65
CA ARG A 5 22.16 20.54 32.30
C ARG A 5 20.95 20.59 31.37
N GLY A 6 20.75 21.76 30.75
CA GLY A 6 20.33 21.81 29.34
C GLY A 6 21.43 21.16 28.49
N SER A 7 21.26 20.83 27.23
CA SER A 7 20.23 21.14 26.23
C SER A 7 20.75 20.45 24.98
N ASP A 8 19.98 19.57 24.34
CA ASP A 8 20.02 19.45 22.89
C ASP A 8 18.77 18.74 22.36
N VAL A 9 17.74 19.56 22.15
CA VAL A 9 16.67 19.29 21.20
C VAL A 9 17.23 19.64 19.82
N SER A 10 17.80 18.66 19.15
CA SER A 10 17.99 18.68 17.70
C SER A 10 17.52 17.32 17.16
N GLY A 11 16.20 17.24 16.98
CA GLY A 11 15.64 16.26 16.06
C GLY A 11 16.17 16.57 14.67
N GLU A 12 17.18 15.82 14.24
CA GLU A 12 17.47 15.64 12.83
C GLU A 12 16.27 14.91 12.22
N PRO A 13 15.44 15.56 11.38
CA PRO A 13 14.49 14.82 10.60
C PRO A 13 15.35 14.04 9.61
N SER A 14 15.50 12.74 9.87
CA SER A 14 16.08 11.80 8.90
C SER A 14 15.49 12.15 7.54
N LEU A 15 16.32 12.73 6.67
CA LEU A 15 15.95 13.23 5.35
C LEU A 15 15.15 12.15 4.64
N SER A 16 13.82 12.30 4.66
CA SER A 16 12.93 11.33 4.06
C SER A 16 13.17 11.36 2.56
N LEU A 17 13.39 10.17 2.00
CA LEU A 17 13.85 9.90 0.64
C LEU A 17 13.05 10.54 -0.52
N ARG A 18 11.97 11.30 -0.29
CA ARG A 18 11.32 12.18 -1.30
C ARG A 18 10.72 13.41 -0.60
N HIS A 19 11.02 14.60 -1.10
CA HIS A 19 10.45 15.86 -0.60
C HIS A 19 8.91 15.82 -0.68
N GLY A 20 8.22 16.14 0.42
CA GLY A 20 6.75 16.11 0.50
C GLY A 20 6.12 14.81 0.99
N ILE A 21 6.89 13.74 1.21
CA ILE A 21 6.39 12.48 1.80
C ILE A 21 6.89 12.37 3.23
N LYS A 22 5.99 12.50 4.21
CA LYS A 22 6.34 12.29 5.63
C LYS A 22 6.67 10.81 5.86
N PRO A 23 7.83 10.50 6.48
CA PRO A 23 8.15 9.12 6.85
C PRO A 23 7.15 8.61 7.89
N GLY A 24 6.76 7.33 7.78
CA GLY A 24 5.79 6.69 8.68
C GLY A 24 4.32 6.75 8.24
N GLU A 25 3.96 7.53 7.22
CA GLU A 25 2.56 7.66 6.77
C GLU A 25 2.15 6.66 5.67
N ALA A 26 3.01 5.71 5.33
CA ALA A 26 2.75 4.75 4.24
C ALA A 26 1.47 3.95 4.47
N CYS A 27 1.26 3.44 5.69
CA CYS A 27 0.06 2.66 6.03
C CYS A 27 -1.25 3.46 5.88
N VAL A 28 -1.22 4.77 6.16
CA VAL A 28 -2.38 5.67 5.99
C VAL A 28 -2.72 5.80 4.51
N ARG A 29 -1.71 5.93 3.63
CA ARG A 29 -1.94 6.01 2.19
C ARG A 29 -2.54 4.72 1.62
N GLU A 30 -2.12 3.55 2.10
CA GLU A 30 -2.70 2.26 1.69
C GLU A 30 -4.17 2.14 2.08
N VAL A 31 -4.54 2.56 3.29
CA VAL A 31 -5.95 2.58 3.73
C VAL A 31 -6.74 3.63 2.96
N ALA A 32 -6.18 4.81 2.73
CA ALA A 32 -6.84 5.86 1.95
C ALA A 32 -7.12 5.41 0.51
N ALA A 33 -6.20 4.66 -0.11
CA ALA A 33 -6.40 4.11 -1.45
C ALA A 33 -7.64 3.22 -1.53
N PHE A 34 -7.85 2.35 -0.53
CA PHE A 34 -9.05 1.52 -0.45
C PHE A 34 -10.33 2.34 -0.21
N ILE A 35 -10.30 3.30 0.73
CA ILE A 35 -11.46 4.15 1.04
C ILE A 35 -11.87 5.01 -0.16
N LEU A 36 -10.88 5.53 -0.91
CA LEU A 36 -11.12 6.40 -2.06
C LEU A 36 -11.50 5.63 -3.34
N ASP A 37 -11.27 4.32 -3.38
CA ASP A 37 -11.74 3.43 -4.43
C ASP A 37 -13.25 3.11 -4.28
N THR A 38 -14.07 4.13 -4.46
CA THR A 38 -15.52 4.07 -4.26
C THR A 38 -16.16 2.98 -5.13
N GLY A 39 -16.81 2.02 -4.48
CA GLY A 39 -17.47 0.89 -5.16
C GLY A 39 -16.50 -0.13 -5.79
N GLY A 40 -15.20 -0.08 -5.45
CA GLY A 40 -14.19 -0.97 -6.03
C GLY A 40 -13.93 -0.70 -7.52
N PHE A 41 -14.04 0.56 -7.94
CA PHE A 41 -13.93 0.98 -9.34
C PHE A 41 -12.56 0.65 -9.95
N ALA A 42 -11.47 0.92 -9.21
CA ALA A 42 -10.08 0.62 -9.56
C ALA A 42 -9.62 -0.75 -9.07
N GLY A 43 -10.38 -1.38 -8.17
CA GLY A 43 -10.12 -2.74 -7.70
C GLY A 43 -9.06 -2.82 -6.61
N VAL A 44 -8.92 -1.79 -5.77
CA VAL A 44 -8.04 -1.83 -4.60
C VAL A 44 -8.59 -2.90 -3.64
N PRO A 45 -7.79 -3.92 -3.26
CA PRO A 45 -8.23 -4.91 -2.30
C PRO A 45 -8.58 -4.27 -0.94
N VAL A 46 -9.46 -4.91 -0.18
CA VAL A 46 -9.85 -4.43 1.15
C VAL A 46 -8.62 -4.22 2.02
N THR A 47 -8.42 -2.98 2.46
CA THR A 47 -7.29 -2.56 3.30
C THR A 47 -7.80 -1.90 4.58
N GLY A 48 -7.35 -2.37 5.73
CA GLY A 48 -7.69 -1.80 7.04
C GLY A 48 -6.46 -1.39 7.83
N MET A 49 -6.64 -0.47 8.77
CA MET A 49 -5.64 -0.18 9.80
C MET A 49 -5.76 -1.21 10.90
N VAL A 50 -4.65 -1.83 11.29
CA VAL A 50 -4.63 -2.87 12.32
C VAL A 50 -3.49 -2.67 13.29
N GLU A 51 -3.68 -3.16 14.51
CA GLU A 51 -2.60 -3.43 15.45
C GLU A 51 -2.40 -4.95 15.50
N CYS A 52 -1.17 -5.42 15.31
CA CYS A 52 -0.86 -6.84 15.30
C CYS A 52 0.46 -7.14 16.03
N SER A 53 0.47 -8.26 16.76
CA SER A 53 1.64 -8.76 17.48
C SER A 53 2.00 -10.16 16.97
N HIS A 54 3.24 -10.35 16.53
CA HIS A 54 3.71 -11.65 16.05
C HIS A 54 5.19 -11.83 16.36
N SER A 55 5.63 -13.06 16.64
CA SER A 55 7.04 -13.38 16.97
C SER A 55 8.01 -13.05 15.84
N LYS A 56 7.54 -12.98 14.58
CA LYS A 56 8.32 -12.54 13.43
C LYS A 56 8.39 -11.02 13.26
N PHE A 57 7.64 -10.26 14.04
CA PHE A 57 7.67 -8.79 14.01
C PHE A 57 8.69 -8.20 14.97
N MET A 58 9.44 -9.03 15.70
CA MET A 58 10.43 -8.59 16.69
C MET A 58 11.51 -7.69 16.10
N TYR A 59 11.89 -6.65 16.87
CA TYR A 59 13.14 -5.93 16.66
C TYR A 59 14.31 -6.75 17.22
N HIS A 60 15.54 -6.25 17.10
CA HIS A 60 16.75 -6.96 17.52
C HIS A 60 16.74 -7.48 18.98
N ASP A 61 15.91 -6.90 19.84
CA ASP A 61 15.77 -7.25 21.26
C ASP A 61 14.88 -8.48 21.55
N ARG A 62 14.32 -9.12 20.50
CA ARG A 62 13.43 -10.29 20.60
C ARG A 62 12.21 -10.07 21.52
N ARG A 63 11.70 -8.84 21.62
CA ARG A 63 10.43 -8.58 22.32
C ARG A 63 9.28 -8.56 21.34
N ILE A 64 8.17 -9.22 21.70
CA ILE A 64 6.93 -9.10 20.94
C ILE A 64 6.32 -7.75 21.30
N VAL A 65 6.45 -6.80 20.38
CA VAL A 65 5.85 -5.46 20.51
C VAL A 65 4.74 -5.36 19.45
N PRO A 66 3.54 -4.89 19.83
CA PRO A 66 2.48 -4.62 18.86
C PRO A 66 2.95 -3.61 17.80
N LYS A 67 2.60 -3.88 16.54
CA LYS A 67 2.86 -2.97 15.43
C LYS A 67 1.55 -2.51 14.83
N ILE A 68 1.49 -1.20 14.57
CA ILE A 68 0.39 -0.58 13.84
C ILE A 68 0.78 -0.49 12.37
N GLY A 69 -0.13 -0.89 11.48
CA GLY A 69 0.09 -0.84 10.04
C GLY A 69 -1.16 -1.13 9.23
N SER A 70 -1.04 -1.04 7.91
CA SER A 70 -2.09 -1.43 6.98
C SER A 70 -2.06 -2.93 6.74
N LEU A 71 -3.21 -3.59 6.84
CA LEU A 71 -3.41 -4.97 6.42
C LEU A 71 -4.33 -5.00 5.20
N GLN A 72 -3.81 -5.49 4.09
CA GLN A 72 -4.53 -5.64 2.84
C GLN A 72 -4.86 -7.11 2.59
N THR A 73 -6.07 -7.37 2.10
CA THR A 73 -6.50 -8.72 1.72
C THR A 73 -5.64 -9.25 0.60
N PHE A 74 -5.12 -10.47 0.78
CA PHE A 74 -4.40 -11.16 -0.28
C PHE A 74 -5.36 -11.54 -1.42
N VAL A 75 -4.97 -11.21 -2.65
CA VAL A 75 -5.73 -11.53 -3.86
C VAL A 75 -4.88 -12.46 -4.74
N PRO A 76 -5.37 -13.68 -5.05
CA PRO A 76 -4.69 -14.56 -6.00
C PRO A 76 -4.49 -13.87 -7.35
N ASN A 77 -3.28 -13.94 -7.88
CA ASN A 77 -2.86 -13.29 -9.11
C ASN A 77 -1.91 -14.20 -9.88
N ILE A 78 -1.66 -13.84 -11.15
CA ILE A 78 -0.79 -14.60 -12.06
C ILE A 78 0.55 -13.90 -12.30
N GLY A 79 0.89 -12.87 -11.52
CA GLY A 79 2.12 -12.10 -11.63
C GLY A 79 1.92 -10.58 -11.77
N PRO A 80 3.02 -9.81 -11.73
CA PRO A 80 3.02 -8.37 -11.94
C PRO A 80 2.70 -8.00 -13.39
N ALA A 81 2.20 -6.78 -13.63
CA ALA A 81 1.78 -6.33 -14.95
C ALA A 81 2.94 -6.22 -15.96
N GLU A 82 4.18 -6.01 -15.48
CA GLU A 82 5.37 -5.92 -16.33
C GLU A 82 5.72 -7.24 -17.06
N ASP A 83 5.27 -8.38 -16.53
CA ASP A 83 5.47 -9.70 -17.16
C ASP A 83 4.53 -9.94 -18.36
N PHE A 84 3.57 -9.04 -18.59
CA PHE A 84 2.53 -9.20 -19.61
C PHE A 84 2.61 -8.09 -20.66
N SER A 85 2.33 -8.46 -21.92
CA SER A 85 2.18 -7.48 -22.99
C SER A 85 1.04 -6.51 -22.70
N SER A 86 1.28 -5.21 -22.91
CA SER A 86 0.29 -4.14 -22.75
C SER A 86 -1.01 -4.37 -23.53
N ARG A 87 -0.94 -5.11 -24.64
CA ARG A 87 -2.11 -5.51 -25.46
C ARG A 87 -3.12 -6.37 -24.69
N ARG A 88 -2.73 -6.99 -23.57
CA ARG A 88 -3.64 -7.80 -22.74
C ARG A 88 -4.51 -6.95 -21.81
N PHE A 89 -4.16 -5.68 -21.60
CA PHE A 89 -4.91 -4.79 -20.72
C PHE A 89 -5.94 -4.00 -21.52
N SER A 90 -7.19 -4.05 -21.08
CA SER A 90 -8.21 -3.19 -21.66
C SER A 90 -8.01 -1.75 -21.21
N ILE A 91 -8.23 -0.81 -22.12
CA ILE A 91 -8.15 0.64 -21.87
C ILE A 91 -8.94 1.05 -20.63
N SER A 92 -10.14 0.48 -20.44
CA SER A 92 -11.00 0.78 -19.28
C SER A 92 -10.33 0.46 -17.93
N GLU A 93 -9.71 -0.72 -17.79
CA GLU A 93 -8.99 -1.11 -16.57
C GLU A 93 -7.77 -0.22 -16.31
N VAL A 94 -7.04 0.15 -17.37
CA VAL A 94 -5.91 1.10 -17.25
C VAL A 94 -6.40 2.46 -16.77
N HIS A 95 -7.50 2.98 -17.34
CA HIS A 95 -8.07 4.26 -16.96
C HIS A 95 -8.56 4.28 -15.51
N LYS A 96 -9.18 3.20 -15.04
CA LYS A 96 -9.63 3.08 -13.64
C LYS A 96 -8.48 3.28 -12.66
N ILE A 97 -7.36 2.59 -12.90
CA ILE A 97 -6.15 2.71 -12.09
C ILE A 97 -5.56 4.12 -12.18
N ALA A 98 -5.44 4.67 -13.39
CA ALA A 98 -4.90 6.01 -13.60
C ALA A 98 -5.72 7.11 -12.89
N ILE A 99 -7.05 7.01 -12.92
CA ILE A 99 -7.94 7.95 -12.22
C ILE A 99 -7.70 7.90 -10.71
N LEU A 100 -7.58 6.71 -10.13
CA LEU A 100 -7.29 6.57 -8.71
C LEU A 100 -5.90 7.13 -8.36
N ASP A 101 -4.87 6.80 -9.14
CA ASP A 101 -3.51 7.28 -8.91
C ASP A 101 -3.41 8.81 -8.99
N MET A 102 -4.14 9.45 -9.92
CA MET A 102 -4.22 10.91 -9.98
C MET A 102 -4.87 11.50 -8.73
N ARG A 103 -5.96 10.91 -8.22
CA ARG A 103 -6.63 11.37 -6.99
C ARG A 103 -5.75 11.20 -5.74
N LEU A 104 -4.94 10.16 -5.72
CA LEU A 104 -4.00 9.86 -4.64
C LEU A 104 -2.66 10.60 -4.76
N LEU A 105 -2.39 11.23 -5.91
CA LEU A 105 -1.05 11.72 -6.28
C LEU A 105 0.01 10.63 -6.10
N ASN A 106 -0.27 9.41 -6.57
CA ASN A 106 0.62 8.27 -6.37
C ASN A 106 1.94 8.46 -7.14
N CYS A 107 3.04 8.70 -6.43
CA CYS A 107 4.35 8.98 -7.01
C CYS A 107 5.23 7.74 -7.26
N ASP A 108 4.71 6.52 -7.04
CA ASP A 108 5.50 5.29 -7.12
C ASP A 108 4.82 4.21 -7.98
N ARG A 109 3.84 4.56 -8.82
CA ARG A 109 3.21 3.58 -9.71
C ARG A 109 4.18 3.12 -10.80
N ASN A 110 4.37 1.80 -10.88
CA ASN A 110 5.11 1.12 -11.95
C ASN A 110 4.45 -0.25 -12.26
N GLY A 111 4.97 -0.97 -13.27
CA GLY A 111 4.43 -2.26 -13.71
C GLY A 111 4.55 -3.38 -12.68
N ALA A 112 5.59 -3.36 -11.83
CA ALA A 112 5.77 -4.31 -10.73
C ALA A 112 4.73 -4.11 -9.61
N ASN A 113 4.22 -2.88 -9.43
CA ASN A 113 3.26 -2.51 -8.40
C ASN A 113 1.79 -2.80 -8.78
N LEU A 114 1.55 -3.43 -9.94
CA LEU A 114 0.21 -3.82 -10.39
C LEU A 114 0.17 -5.33 -10.61
N LEU A 115 -0.84 -6.00 -10.07
CA LEU A 115 -1.00 -7.44 -10.19
C LEU A 115 -2.06 -7.79 -11.22
N VAL A 116 -1.79 -8.80 -12.03
CA VAL A 116 -2.73 -9.30 -13.04
C VAL A 116 -3.50 -10.47 -12.48
N ARG A 117 -4.83 -10.42 -12.56
CA ARG A 117 -5.70 -11.55 -12.20
C ARG A 117 -6.09 -12.36 -13.42
N GLN A 118 -6.18 -13.68 -13.25
CA GLN A 118 -6.79 -14.52 -14.26
C GLN A 118 -8.29 -14.23 -14.33
N ARG A 119 -8.80 -14.00 -15.54
CA ARG A 119 -10.25 -13.88 -15.75
C ARG A 119 -10.89 -15.23 -15.45
N GLU A 120 -11.81 -15.25 -14.50
CA GLU A 120 -12.69 -16.39 -14.29
C GLU A 120 -13.55 -16.59 -15.53
N LYS A 121 -13.53 -17.81 -16.08
CA LYS A 121 -14.44 -18.18 -17.17
C LYS A 121 -15.84 -18.22 -16.57
N LYS A 122 -16.72 -17.30 -16.97
CA LYS A 122 -18.15 -17.44 -16.66
C LYS A 122 -18.63 -18.76 -17.23
N VAL A 123 -19.00 -19.71 -16.36
CA VAL A 123 -19.67 -20.93 -16.78
C VAL A 123 -20.97 -20.49 -17.42
N LYS A 124 -21.15 -20.79 -18.72
CA LYS A 124 -22.45 -20.57 -19.37
C LYS A 124 -23.43 -21.51 -18.71
N GLU A 125 -24.39 -20.97 -17.95
CA GLU A 125 -25.57 -21.73 -17.57
C GLU A 125 -26.25 -22.20 -18.86
N LYS A 126 -26.37 -23.52 -19.03
CA LYS A 126 -27.17 -24.10 -20.11
C LYS A 126 -28.62 -23.80 -19.76
N GLY A 127 -29.28 -23.04 -20.63
CA GLY A 127 -30.73 -22.81 -20.56
C GLY A 127 -31.53 -24.08 -20.81
#